data_AF-A0A7G7LHE2-F1
#
_entry.id   AF-A0A7G7LHE2-F1
#
_cell.length_a   1.000
_cell.length_b   1.000
_cell.length_c   1.000
_cell.angle_alpha   90.00
_cell.angle_beta   90.00
_cell.angle_gamma   90.00
#
_symmetry.space_group_name_H-M   'P 1'
#
loop_
_entity.id
_entity.type
_entity.pdbx_description
1 polymer ?
#
loop_
_entity_poly.entity_id
_entity_poly.type
_entity_poly.pdbx_seq_one_letter_code
_entity_poly.pdbx_strand_id
1 'polypeptide(L)'
;MSLLRAGDPHVLAGRAGLGRLVHWVHTTELADIGPLLRGGDLVLSTGIALPESCSDLELFARGLHASDAAGLVIELGRRWNSVPTALVAVCDEVGLPLVALHREVRFAAVAQAVGERLVHEQLTELRAVQRVHDAFTELSLAEAGPDEVLDAVLRLAGRTVVLEDAHHRLVDYRLGPGDTDAHLADWHARSRACPLETRTAWDAAAGWLLTRVGRTDRAWGRLVLHSPEQPAPCAVAALERAAAALAVHSLHDRRRDSLVRKTHTELLAGLSVDATSLDLVRRCELIGVPLTRRTLVGLTARPVARPGAEPLRTDDVAAVLAALVHAAAEERVPALVAVLDGQVRALVSLDPAVGADPVVDALVARVLRRHDVVVGAGHATGSVGGVARTLGESQHVVDSVGSVPAGTRVHRLQDAHLRGLLSMLAEDDRLVHFVARELDPLREHDARWGTCLLDAVRALVRHPGSKSEAAASLHVSRPAFYDRLAKVERVLGVHLDDPDIRVSLHTAVVAAEVLDRQASSKNRMQTVPSSPRAMPTNTERVSQA
;
A
#
# COMPACT_ATOMS: atom_id res chain seq x y z
N MET A 1 14.60 16.12 -39.52
CA MET A 1 14.26 17.49 -39.94
C MET A 1 15.44 18.27 -40.57
N SER A 2 16.60 17.65 -40.81
CA SER A 2 17.74 18.27 -41.51
C SER A 2 17.54 18.39 -43.03
N LEU A 3 16.73 17.51 -43.64
CA LEU A 3 16.58 17.42 -45.10
C LEU A 3 15.82 18.61 -45.73
N LEU A 4 14.67 19.00 -45.17
CA LEU A 4 13.94 20.19 -45.66
C LEU A 4 14.69 21.49 -45.39
N ARG A 5 15.43 21.59 -44.28
CA ARG A 5 16.29 22.76 -43.99
C ARG A 5 17.42 22.91 -45.00
N ALA A 6 17.93 21.81 -45.57
CA ALA A 6 18.95 21.86 -46.62
C ALA A 6 18.44 22.52 -47.92
N GLY A 7 17.11 22.51 -48.13
CA GLY A 7 16.42 23.16 -49.25
C GLY A 7 16.25 24.67 -49.13
N ASP A 8 16.73 25.30 -48.04
CA ASP A 8 16.51 26.73 -47.74
C ASP A 8 15.01 27.12 -47.83
N PRO A 9 14.17 26.57 -46.94
CA PRO A 9 12.72 26.69 -47.01
C PRO A 9 12.25 28.07 -46.58
N HIS A 10 11.41 28.70 -47.41
CA HIS A 10 10.74 29.97 -47.10
C HIS A 10 9.23 29.81 -47.16
N VAL A 11 8.56 30.15 -46.06
CA VAL A 11 7.08 30.17 -45.99
C VAL A 11 6.56 31.43 -46.69
N LEU A 12 5.86 31.25 -47.81
CA LEU A 12 5.33 32.31 -48.65
C LEU A 12 3.88 32.70 -48.30
N ALA A 13 3.07 31.74 -47.85
CA ALA A 13 1.66 31.97 -47.51
C ALA A 13 1.17 30.97 -46.45
N GLY A 14 0.00 31.24 -45.86
CA GLY A 14 -0.73 30.29 -45.02
C GLY A 14 -0.06 30.03 -43.68
N ARG A 15 0.61 31.04 -43.10
CA ARG A 15 1.39 30.91 -41.85
C ARG A 15 0.57 30.38 -40.67
N ALA A 16 -0.72 30.71 -40.61
CA ALA A 16 -1.64 30.21 -39.59
C ALA A 16 -1.81 28.66 -39.63
N GLY A 17 -1.58 28.03 -40.78
CA GLY A 17 -1.70 26.59 -40.99
C GLY A 17 -0.44 25.78 -40.67
N LEU A 18 0.68 26.40 -40.26
CA LEU A 18 1.95 25.70 -40.03
C LEU A 18 1.91 24.65 -38.91
N GLY A 19 0.90 24.70 -38.03
CA GLY A 19 0.68 23.70 -36.98
C GLY A 19 -0.08 22.45 -37.42
N ARG A 20 -0.51 22.36 -38.70
CA ARG A 20 -1.23 21.18 -39.21
C ARG A 20 -0.34 19.93 -39.15
N LEU A 21 -0.92 18.82 -38.71
CA LEU A 21 -0.24 17.54 -38.67
C LEU A 21 -0.08 16.99 -40.09
N VAL A 22 1.10 16.47 -40.40
CA VAL A 22 1.41 15.82 -41.69
C VAL A 22 1.25 14.32 -41.53
N HIS A 23 0.30 13.72 -42.25
CA HIS A 23 0.01 12.28 -42.21
C HIS A 23 0.68 11.48 -43.33
N TRP A 24 1.00 12.14 -44.45
CA TRP A 24 1.72 11.54 -45.56
C TRP A 24 2.36 12.62 -46.43
N VAL A 25 3.31 12.22 -47.28
CA VAL A 25 3.97 13.12 -48.23
C VAL A 25 3.81 12.56 -49.64
N HIS A 26 3.21 13.34 -50.52
CA HIS A 26 3.12 13.02 -51.95
C HIS A 26 4.17 13.80 -52.72
N THR A 27 4.92 13.12 -53.58
CA THR A 27 5.76 13.77 -54.58
C THR A 27 5.07 13.64 -55.93
N THR A 28 4.58 14.75 -56.48
CA THR A 28 3.74 14.73 -57.68
C THR A 28 3.81 16.04 -58.45
N GLU A 29 3.54 15.96 -59.74
CA GLU A 29 3.45 17.10 -60.65
C GLU A 29 2.02 17.25 -61.21
N LEU A 30 1.06 16.44 -60.73
CA LEU A 30 -0.34 16.50 -61.18
C LEU A 30 -1.00 17.82 -60.75
N ALA A 31 -1.45 18.61 -61.72
CA ALA A 31 -2.16 19.87 -61.50
C ALA A 31 -3.59 19.69 -60.93
N ASP A 32 -4.11 18.47 -60.93
CA ASP A 32 -5.43 18.09 -60.42
C ASP A 32 -5.34 17.02 -59.32
N ILE A 33 -4.28 17.04 -58.49
CA ILE A 33 -4.07 16.03 -57.44
C ILE A 33 -5.15 16.02 -56.34
N GLY A 34 -5.90 17.11 -56.15
CA GLY A 34 -6.87 17.29 -55.05
C GLY A 34 -7.75 16.06 -54.74
N PRO A 35 -8.45 15.45 -55.72
CA PRO A 35 -9.31 14.28 -55.49
C PRO A 35 -8.60 13.02 -55.01
N LEU A 36 -7.27 12.95 -55.13
CA LEU A 36 -6.45 11.81 -54.71
C LEU A 36 -5.86 11.99 -53.31
N LEU A 37 -5.98 13.19 -52.71
CA LEU A 37 -5.44 13.50 -51.40
C LEU A 37 -6.39 13.11 -50.27
N ARG A 38 -5.80 12.84 -49.10
CA ARG A 38 -6.47 12.71 -47.81
C ARG A 38 -6.12 13.91 -46.93
N GLY A 39 -6.96 14.18 -45.93
CA GLY A 39 -6.68 15.21 -44.94
C GLY A 39 -5.32 15.00 -44.28
N GLY A 40 -4.53 16.07 -44.17
CA GLY A 40 -3.17 16.07 -43.62
C GLY A 40 -2.06 15.63 -44.60
N ASP A 41 -2.36 15.45 -45.88
CA ASP A 41 -1.35 15.15 -46.89
C ASP A 41 -0.51 16.40 -47.24
N LEU A 42 0.82 16.25 -47.26
CA LEU A 42 1.76 17.28 -47.71
C LEU A 42 2.17 17.02 -49.16
N VAL A 43 2.02 18.01 -50.03
CA VAL A 43 2.39 17.89 -51.45
C VAL A 43 3.76 18.52 -51.69
N LEU A 44 4.68 17.75 -52.29
CA LEU A 44 5.96 18.22 -52.80
C LEU A 44 5.92 18.22 -54.34
N SER A 45 6.28 19.34 -54.96
CA SER A 45 6.30 19.50 -56.42
C SER A 45 7.48 20.37 -56.85
N THR A 46 8.02 20.12 -58.03
CA THR A 46 8.99 21.01 -58.70
C THR A 46 8.31 22.13 -59.49
N GLY A 47 6.98 22.12 -59.48
CA GLY A 47 6.13 23.06 -60.20
C GLY A 47 6.13 22.87 -61.72
N ILE A 48 6.69 21.76 -62.23
CA ILE A 48 6.94 21.59 -63.67
C ILE A 48 5.67 21.36 -64.48
N ALA A 49 4.56 21.00 -63.84
CA ALA A 49 3.24 20.91 -64.50
C ALA A 49 2.21 21.84 -63.86
N LEU A 50 2.64 22.84 -63.08
CA LEU A 50 1.73 23.87 -62.60
C LEU A 50 1.12 24.66 -63.78
N PRO A 51 -0.19 24.97 -63.71
CA PRO A 51 -0.84 25.81 -64.71
C PRO A 51 -0.20 27.18 -64.86
N GLU A 52 -0.28 27.76 -66.06
CA GLU A 52 0.25 29.10 -66.35
C GLU A 52 -0.79 30.20 -66.12
N SER A 53 -2.07 29.88 -66.25
CA SER A 53 -3.14 30.85 -66.05
C SER A 53 -3.37 31.09 -64.56
N CYS A 54 -3.64 32.35 -64.18
CA CYS A 54 -3.97 32.67 -62.78
C CYS A 54 -5.16 31.85 -62.30
N SER A 55 -6.24 31.77 -63.09
CA SER A 55 -7.47 31.04 -62.73
C SER A 55 -7.24 29.57 -62.42
N ASP A 56 -6.38 28.90 -63.17
CA ASP A 56 -6.11 27.47 -62.95
C ASP A 56 -5.21 27.25 -61.72
N LEU A 57 -4.32 28.19 -61.40
CA LEU A 57 -3.54 28.17 -60.15
C LEU A 57 -4.45 28.37 -58.92
N GLU A 58 -5.47 29.23 -59.03
CA GLU A 58 -6.46 29.40 -57.96
C GLU A 58 -7.26 28.10 -57.74
N LEU A 59 -7.72 27.47 -58.83
CA LEU A 59 -8.45 26.20 -58.77
C LEU A 59 -7.59 25.09 -58.15
N PHE A 60 -6.31 25.02 -58.50
CA PHE A 60 -5.37 24.07 -57.90
C PHE A 60 -5.24 24.27 -56.38
N ALA A 61 -4.97 25.50 -55.92
CA ALA A 61 -4.81 25.79 -54.50
C ALA A 61 -6.09 25.52 -53.69
N ARG A 62 -7.25 25.90 -54.23
CA ARG A 62 -8.55 25.61 -53.60
C ARG A 62 -8.85 24.11 -53.59
N GLY A 63 -8.44 23.38 -54.62
CA GLY A 63 -8.52 21.91 -54.65
C GLY A 63 -7.71 21.25 -53.53
N LEU A 64 -6.47 21.70 -53.29
CA LEU A 64 -5.65 21.20 -52.18
C LEU A 64 -6.29 21.52 -50.82
N HIS A 65 -6.83 22.72 -50.65
CA HIS A 65 -7.51 23.11 -49.41
C HIS A 65 -8.80 22.33 -49.17
N ALA A 66 -9.60 22.07 -50.22
CA ALA A 66 -10.84 21.31 -50.12
C ALA A 66 -10.61 19.86 -49.66
N SER A 67 -9.43 19.29 -49.95
CA SER A 67 -9.02 17.96 -49.47
C SER A 67 -8.33 17.99 -48.09
N ASP A 68 -8.34 19.13 -47.42
CA ASP A 68 -7.68 19.37 -46.12
C ASP A 68 -6.18 19.03 -46.12
N ALA A 69 -5.49 19.35 -47.22
CA ALA A 69 -4.04 19.14 -47.32
C ALA A 69 -3.28 19.91 -46.21
N ALA A 70 -2.21 19.31 -45.69
CA ALA A 70 -1.35 19.92 -44.69
C ALA A 70 -0.55 21.10 -45.25
N GLY A 71 -0.25 21.09 -46.56
CA GLY A 71 0.43 22.17 -47.24
C GLY A 71 0.97 21.80 -48.61
N LEU A 72 1.56 22.78 -49.28
CA LEU A 72 2.25 22.65 -50.56
C LEU A 72 3.69 23.16 -50.44
N VAL A 73 4.64 22.33 -50.87
CA VAL A 73 6.06 22.68 -50.96
C VAL A 73 6.48 22.66 -52.43
N ILE A 74 6.98 23.79 -52.91
CA ILE A 74 7.47 23.95 -54.27
C ILE A 74 8.98 24.10 -54.24
N GLU A 75 9.70 23.23 -54.94
CA GLU A 75 11.12 23.43 -55.22
C GLU A 75 11.30 24.41 -56.39
N LEU A 76 11.96 25.53 -56.13
CA LEU A 76 12.32 26.51 -57.14
C LEU A 76 13.55 26.02 -57.91
N GLY A 77 13.55 26.22 -59.22
CA GLY A 77 14.55 25.64 -60.11
C GLY A 77 14.35 26.06 -61.55
N ARG A 78 14.48 25.12 -62.49
CA ARG A 78 14.60 25.43 -63.92
C ARG A 78 13.37 26.09 -64.55
N ARG A 79 12.16 25.76 -64.09
CA ARG A 79 10.90 26.32 -64.63
C ARG A 79 10.49 27.61 -63.89
N TRP A 80 10.59 27.61 -62.57
CA TRP A 80 10.16 28.72 -61.73
C TRP A 80 11.31 29.20 -60.84
N ASN A 81 11.73 30.44 -61.04
CA ASN A 81 12.68 31.13 -60.16
C ASN A 81 11.99 31.82 -58.97
N SER A 82 10.65 31.93 -59.03
CA SER A 82 9.78 32.46 -57.98
C SER A 82 8.38 31.86 -58.14
N VAL A 83 7.67 31.63 -57.04
CA VAL A 83 6.28 31.14 -57.09
C VAL A 83 5.35 32.26 -57.59
N PRO A 84 4.40 31.98 -58.52
CA PRO A 84 3.45 32.99 -59.01
C PRO A 84 2.65 33.65 -57.90
N THR A 85 2.51 34.99 -57.94
CA THR A 85 1.81 35.77 -56.91
C THR A 85 0.35 35.36 -56.75
N ALA A 86 -0.31 34.93 -57.83
CA ALA A 86 -1.68 34.43 -57.79
C ALA A 86 -1.82 33.19 -56.89
N LEU A 87 -0.87 32.26 -56.97
CA LEU A 87 -0.85 31.07 -56.11
C LEU A 87 -0.60 31.44 -54.63
N VAL A 88 0.34 32.36 -54.39
CA VAL A 88 0.65 32.86 -53.04
C VAL A 88 -0.59 33.50 -52.40
N ALA A 89 -1.29 34.37 -53.15
CA ALA A 89 -2.48 35.08 -52.66
C ALA A 89 -3.60 34.12 -52.27
N VAL A 90 -3.91 33.13 -53.12
CA VAL A 90 -4.97 32.16 -52.82
C VAL A 90 -4.57 31.26 -51.66
N CYS A 91 -3.34 30.74 -51.61
CA CYS A 91 -2.88 29.94 -50.48
C CYS A 91 -3.00 30.70 -49.15
N ASP A 92 -2.76 32.01 -49.14
CA ASP A 92 -2.91 32.84 -47.93
C ASP A 92 -4.38 33.04 -47.56
N GLU A 93 -5.23 33.32 -48.55
CA GLU A 93 -6.69 33.45 -48.38
C GLU A 93 -7.31 32.20 -47.76
N VAL A 94 -6.94 31.02 -48.26
CA VAL A 94 -7.47 29.73 -47.77
C VAL A 94 -6.68 29.17 -46.59
N GLY A 95 -5.64 29.88 -46.12
CA GLY A 95 -4.78 29.44 -45.02
C GLY A 95 -4.00 28.15 -45.28
N LEU A 96 -3.74 27.79 -46.54
CA LEU A 96 -2.94 26.63 -46.93
C LEU A 96 -1.45 27.00 -46.87
N PRO A 97 -0.62 26.32 -46.04
CA PRO A 97 0.80 26.60 -45.98
C PRO A 97 1.48 26.36 -47.32
N LEU A 98 2.15 27.40 -47.84
CA LEU A 98 2.94 27.34 -49.06
C LEU A 98 4.40 27.61 -48.74
N VAL A 99 5.27 26.66 -49.05
CA VAL A 99 6.71 26.73 -48.78
C VAL A 99 7.48 26.64 -50.08
N ALA A 100 8.39 27.57 -50.33
CA ALA A 100 9.35 27.49 -51.42
C ALA A 100 10.69 26.93 -50.91
N LEU A 101 11.29 26.00 -51.64
CA LEU A 101 12.67 25.54 -51.43
C LEU A 101 13.55 26.21 -52.47
N HIS A 102 14.59 26.92 -52.05
CA HIS A 102 15.53 27.63 -52.95
C HIS A 102 16.73 26.78 -53.35
N ARG A 103 16.84 25.56 -52.82
CA ARG A 103 17.89 24.58 -53.17
C ARG A 103 17.25 23.23 -53.44
N GLU A 104 17.84 22.50 -54.37
CA GLU A 104 17.39 21.16 -54.75
C GLU A 104 17.42 20.21 -53.55
N VAL A 105 16.30 19.53 -53.30
CA VAL A 105 16.16 18.51 -52.25
C VAL A 105 15.68 17.21 -52.88
N ARG A 106 16.27 16.09 -52.46
CA ARG A 106 15.77 14.76 -52.86
C ARG A 106 14.42 14.51 -52.21
N PHE A 107 13.32 14.82 -52.90
CA PHE A 107 11.95 14.60 -52.40
C PHE A 107 11.70 13.17 -51.96
N ALA A 108 12.27 12.18 -52.65
CA ALA A 108 12.21 10.78 -52.23
C ALA A 108 12.80 10.56 -50.81
N ALA A 109 13.90 11.24 -50.46
CA ALA A 109 14.49 11.16 -49.13
C ALA A 109 13.65 11.90 -48.07
N VAL A 110 12.96 12.97 -48.45
CA VAL A 110 12.00 13.66 -47.56
C VAL A 110 10.80 12.78 -47.29
N ALA A 111 10.18 12.23 -48.34
CA ALA A 111 9.04 11.32 -48.22
C ALA A 111 9.39 10.07 -47.40
N GLN A 112 10.55 9.45 -47.64
CA GLN A 112 11.06 8.32 -46.85
C GLN A 112 11.23 8.71 -45.38
N ALA A 113 11.92 9.81 -45.08
CA ALA A 113 12.18 10.23 -43.70
C ALA A 113 10.89 10.56 -42.92
N VAL A 114 9.88 11.14 -43.60
CA VAL A 114 8.58 11.40 -42.98
C VAL A 114 7.81 10.10 -42.77
N GLY A 115 7.78 9.21 -43.78
CA GLY A 115 7.13 7.90 -43.67
C GLY A 115 7.73 7.03 -42.57
N GLU A 116 9.06 6.93 -42.48
CA GLU A 116 9.77 6.21 -41.42
C GLU A 116 9.42 6.76 -40.03
N ARG A 117 9.33 8.09 -39.90
CA ARG A 117 8.98 8.73 -38.63
C ARG A 117 7.54 8.42 -38.22
N LEU A 118 6.59 8.55 -39.14
CA LEU A 118 5.18 8.27 -38.86
C LEU A 118 4.96 6.81 -38.47
N VAL A 119 5.57 5.87 -39.21
CA VAL A 119 5.53 4.45 -38.88
C VAL A 119 6.20 4.17 -37.53
N HIS A 120 7.33 4.81 -37.24
CA HIS A 120 8.02 4.65 -35.96
C HIS A 120 7.17 5.15 -34.78
N GLU A 121 6.49 6.29 -34.93
CA GLU A 121 5.58 6.84 -33.91
C GLU A 121 4.43 5.86 -33.65
N GLN A 122 3.75 5.35 -34.70
CA GLN A 122 2.68 4.35 -34.57
C GLN A 122 3.15 3.03 -33.94
N LEU A 123 4.29 2.51 -34.37
CA LEU A 123 4.86 1.28 -33.81
C LEU A 123 5.26 1.44 -32.34
N THR A 124 5.75 2.62 -31.95
CA THR A 124 6.14 2.91 -30.57
C THR A 124 4.93 2.92 -29.65
N GLU A 125 3.83 3.52 -30.08
CA GLU A 125 2.57 3.54 -29.34
C GLU A 125 1.97 2.13 -29.18
N LEU A 126 1.88 1.37 -30.27
CA LEU A 126 1.40 -0.02 -30.23
C LEU A 126 2.26 -0.90 -29.31
N ARG A 127 3.59 -0.78 -29.39
CA ARG A 127 4.51 -1.50 -28.49
C ARG A 127 4.34 -1.07 -27.04
N ALA A 128 4.03 0.19 -26.76
CA ALA A 128 3.78 0.65 -25.40
C ALA A 128 2.52 0.00 -24.80
N VAL A 129 1.43 -0.05 -25.56
CA VAL A 129 0.19 -0.74 -25.15
C VAL A 129 0.42 -2.25 -25.00
N GLN A 130 1.18 -2.87 -25.90
CA GLN A 130 1.53 -4.30 -25.78
C GLN A 130 2.37 -4.58 -24.52
N ARG A 131 3.38 -3.76 -24.22
CA ARG A 131 4.17 -3.88 -22.98
C ARG A 131 3.29 -3.82 -21.73
N VAL A 132 2.30 -2.93 -21.72
CA VAL A 132 1.31 -2.87 -20.63
C VAL A 132 0.53 -4.19 -20.56
N HIS A 133 0.04 -4.68 -21.69
CA HIS A 133 -0.70 -5.94 -21.74
C HIS A 133 0.09 -7.10 -21.15
N ASP A 134 1.34 -7.27 -21.60
CA ASP A 134 2.24 -8.36 -21.19
C ASP A 134 2.56 -8.26 -19.69
N ALA A 135 2.94 -7.08 -19.20
CA ALA A 135 3.25 -6.87 -17.79
C ALA A 135 2.08 -7.21 -16.86
N PHE A 136 0.86 -6.79 -17.18
CA PHE A 136 -0.31 -7.10 -16.35
C PHE A 136 -0.79 -8.56 -16.50
N THR A 137 -0.51 -9.21 -17.64
CA THR A 137 -0.74 -10.65 -17.77
C THR A 137 0.21 -11.43 -16.86
N GLU A 138 1.50 -11.08 -16.82
CA GLU A 138 2.47 -11.68 -15.91
C GLU A 138 2.10 -11.47 -14.43
N LEU A 139 1.73 -10.24 -14.05
CA LEU A 139 1.27 -9.93 -12.68
C LEU A 139 0.02 -10.74 -12.31
N SER A 140 -0.92 -10.91 -13.24
CA SER A 140 -2.13 -11.70 -12.99
C SER A 140 -1.79 -13.19 -12.78
N LEU A 141 -0.84 -13.73 -13.55
CA LEU A 141 -0.37 -15.12 -13.41
C LEU A 141 0.43 -15.35 -12.13
N ALA A 142 1.16 -14.34 -11.66
CA ALA A 142 1.91 -14.37 -10.41
C ALA A 142 1.04 -14.13 -9.16
N GLU A 143 -0.28 -13.94 -9.32
CA GLU A 143 -1.20 -13.53 -8.25
C GLU A 143 -0.74 -12.26 -7.51
N ALA A 144 -0.14 -11.33 -8.27
CA ALA A 144 0.49 -10.13 -7.73
C ALA A 144 -0.45 -9.34 -6.82
N GLY A 145 0.12 -8.84 -5.73
CA GLY A 145 -0.58 -8.02 -4.76
C GLY A 145 -0.85 -6.61 -5.29
N PRO A 146 -1.72 -5.84 -4.61
CA PRO A 146 -2.05 -4.49 -5.05
C PRO A 146 -0.85 -3.54 -5.12
N ASP A 147 0.16 -3.72 -4.27
CA ASP A 147 1.39 -2.92 -4.31
C ASP A 147 2.14 -3.08 -5.62
N GLU A 148 2.34 -4.33 -6.05
CA GLU A 148 3.05 -4.65 -7.29
C GLU A 148 2.28 -4.15 -8.52
N VAL A 149 0.94 -4.17 -8.44
CA VAL A 149 0.04 -3.60 -9.45
C VAL A 149 0.18 -2.08 -9.52
N LEU A 150 0.16 -1.37 -8.38
CA LEU A 150 0.34 0.09 -8.35
C LEU A 150 1.75 0.50 -8.79
N ASP A 151 2.77 -0.25 -8.38
CA ASP A 151 4.15 -0.04 -8.83
C ASP A 151 4.27 -0.23 -10.35
N ALA A 152 3.58 -1.21 -10.92
CA ALA A 152 3.54 -1.41 -12.36
C ALA A 152 2.87 -0.25 -13.10
N VAL A 153 1.76 0.29 -12.56
CA VAL A 153 1.14 1.51 -13.13
C VAL A 153 2.11 2.68 -13.09
N LEU A 154 2.76 2.92 -11.95
CA LEU A 154 3.75 4.00 -11.83
C LEU A 154 4.90 3.81 -12.83
N ARG A 155 5.45 2.61 -12.97
CA ARG A 155 6.54 2.32 -13.92
C ARG A 155 6.12 2.49 -15.39
N LEU A 156 4.91 2.06 -15.75
CA LEU A 156 4.43 2.05 -17.14
C LEU A 156 3.86 3.39 -17.59
N ALA A 157 3.15 4.10 -16.71
CA ALA A 157 2.53 5.39 -17.01
C ALA A 157 3.40 6.58 -16.60
N GLY A 158 4.33 6.41 -15.65
CA GLY A 158 5.25 7.46 -15.19
C GLY A 158 4.57 8.59 -14.41
N ARG A 159 3.39 8.34 -13.84
CA ARG A 159 2.55 9.34 -13.16
C ARG A 159 2.07 8.82 -11.81
N THR A 160 1.72 9.76 -10.92
CA THR A 160 1.10 9.43 -9.64
C THR A 160 -0.17 8.62 -9.85
N VAL A 161 -0.28 7.49 -9.16
CA VAL A 161 -1.46 6.64 -9.13
C VAL A 161 -1.98 6.53 -7.70
N VAL A 162 -3.30 6.64 -7.54
CA VAL A 162 -4.00 6.53 -6.27
C VAL A 162 -5.09 5.48 -6.41
N LEU A 163 -5.20 4.64 -5.40
CA LEU A 163 -6.29 3.70 -5.22
C LEU A 163 -7.16 4.20 -4.07
N GLU A 164 -8.45 4.34 -4.36
CA GLU A 164 -9.45 4.73 -3.37
C GLU A 164 -10.56 3.68 -3.25
N ASP A 165 -11.27 3.71 -2.12
CA ASP A 165 -12.42 2.85 -1.86
C ASP A 165 -13.72 3.42 -2.47
N ALA A 166 -14.83 2.69 -2.30
CA ALA A 166 -16.15 3.11 -2.77
C ALA A 166 -16.67 4.41 -2.11
N HIS A 167 -16.05 4.84 -1.00
CA HIS A 167 -16.37 6.09 -0.31
C HIS A 167 -15.37 7.20 -0.67
N HIS A 168 -14.56 7.06 -1.73
CA HIS A 168 -13.55 8.06 -2.10
C HIS A 168 -12.51 8.33 -1.01
N ARG A 169 -12.22 7.32 -0.18
CA ARG A 169 -11.11 7.39 0.79
C ARG A 169 -9.90 6.73 0.17
N LEU A 170 -8.76 7.37 0.37
CA LEU A 170 -7.49 6.83 -0.10
C LEU A 170 -7.22 5.49 0.60
N VAL A 171 -6.90 4.48 -0.19
CA VAL A 171 -6.51 3.14 0.28
C VAL A 171 -5.00 2.99 0.19
N ASP A 172 -4.42 3.36 -0.96
CA ASP A 172 -2.98 3.40 -1.16
C ASP A 172 -2.60 4.26 -2.39
N TYR A 173 -1.32 4.60 -2.55
CA TYR A 173 -0.85 5.42 -3.67
C TYR A 173 0.64 5.20 -4.00
N ARG A 174 1.04 5.64 -5.19
CA ARG A 174 2.44 5.77 -5.62
C ARG A 174 2.65 7.13 -6.26
N LEU A 175 3.64 7.88 -5.80
CA LEU A 175 3.96 9.20 -6.36
C LEU A 175 4.81 9.08 -7.63
N GLY A 176 4.41 9.86 -8.63
CA GLY A 176 5.17 10.10 -9.85
C GLY A 176 6.45 10.90 -9.60
N PRO A 177 7.45 10.81 -10.49
CA PRO A 177 8.63 11.65 -10.41
C PRO A 177 8.25 13.14 -10.45
N GLY A 178 8.66 13.89 -9.43
CA GLY A 178 8.38 15.33 -9.30
C GLY A 178 7.02 15.67 -8.66
N ASP A 179 6.14 14.69 -8.45
CA ASP A 179 4.90 14.89 -7.71
C ASP A 179 5.17 14.82 -6.20
N THR A 180 4.48 15.67 -5.43
CA THR A 180 4.54 15.69 -3.97
C THR A 180 3.20 15.28 -3.35
N ASP A 181 3.19 14.90 -2.07
CA ASP A 181 1.96 14.60 -1.32
C ASP A 181 0.93 15.73 -1.33
N ALA A 182 1.32 16.97 -1.64
CA ALA A 182 0.40 18.10 -1.79
C ALA A 182 -0.70 17.80 -2.83
N HIS A 183 -0.42 16.96 -3.83
CA HIS A 183 -1.42 16.52 -4.80
C HIS A 183 -2.53 15.65 -4.19
N LEU A 184 -2.32 15.10 -2.99
CA LEU A 184 -3.26 14.27 -2.24
C LEU A 184 -4.00 15.07 -1.16
N ALA A 185 -3.70 16.36 -1.00
CA ALA A 185 -4.45 17.22 -0.10
C ALA A 185 -5.93 17.29 -0.52
N ASP A 186 -6.81 17.28 0.49
CA ASP A 186 -8.26 17.30 0.34
C ASP A 186 -8.81 16.22 -0.62
N TRP A 187 -8.10 15.08 -0.72
CA TRP A 187 -8.40 14.00 -1.68
C TRP A 187 -9.87 13.63 -1.69
N HIS A 188 -10.43 13.34 -0.52
CA HIS A 188 -11.82 12.89 -0.38
C HIS A 188 -12.83 13.89 -0.95
N ALA A 189 -12.61 15.19 -0.75
CA ALA A 189 -13.51 16.22 -1.27
C ALA A 189 -13.38 16.36 -2.80
N ARG A 190 -12.14 16.38 -3.31
CA ARG A 190 -11.85 16.52 -4.74
C ARG A 190 -12.30 15.30 -5.54
N SER A 191 -12.04 14.09 -5.06
CA SER A 191 -12.46 12.84 -5.69
C SER A 191 -13.98 12.73 -5.80
N ARG A 192 -14.73 13.15 -4.78
CA ARG A 192 -16.20 13.19 -4.83
C ARG A 192 -16.76 14.17 -5.86
N ALA A 193 -16.03 15.24 -6.17
CA ALA A 193 -16.43 16.22 -7.18
C ALA A 193 -16.19 15.72 -8.62
N CYS A 194 -15.52 14.56 -8.79
CA CYS A 194 -15.24 13.94 -10.08
C CYS A 194 -16.11 12.68 -10.28
N PRO A 195 -17.33 12.81 -10.84
CA PRO A 195 -18.18 11.66 -11.11
C PRO A 195 -17.63 10.82 -12.27
N LEU A 196 -17.79 9.50 -12.18
CA LEU A 196 -17.37 8.57 -13.22
C LEU A 196 -18.59 7.98 -13.93
N GLU A 197 -18.95 8.55 -15.07
CA GLU A 197 -20.13 8.12 -15.85
C GLU A 197 -19.90 6.78 -16.56
N THR A 198 -18.70 6.57 -17.11
CA THR A 198 -18.31 5.34 -17.80
C THR A 198 -17.47 4.42 -16.91
N ARG A 199 -16.80 3.40 -17.46
CA ARG A 199 -15.82 2.60 -16.70
C ARG A 199 -14.50 3.34 -16.52
N THR A 200 -14.08 4.09 -17.53
CA THR A 200 -12.84 4.86 -17.57
C THR A 200 -13.12 6.20 -18.21
N ALA A 201 -12.71 7.30 -17.57
CA ALA A 201 -12.91 8.65 -18.06
C ALA A 201 -11.73 9.54 -17.71
N TRP A 202 -11.44 10.52 -18.57
CA TRP A 202 -10.50 11.59 -18.29
C TRP A 202 -11.28 12.87 -17.97
N ASP A 203 -11.02 13.44 -16.79
CA ASP A 203 -11.52 14.74 -16.38
C ASP A 203 -10.41 15.77 -16.58
N ALA A 204 -10.56 16.60 -17.62
CA ALA A 204 -9.60 17.63 -17.96
C ALA A 204 -9.53 18.76 -16.91
N ALA A 205 -10.62 19.02 -16.18
CA ALA A 205 -10.64 20.08 -15.15
C ALA A 205 -9.92 19.62 -13.88
N ALA A 206 -10.10 18.35 -13.51
CA ALA A 206 -9.39 17.75 -12.39
C ALA A 206 -7.95 17.32 -12.74
N GLY A 207 -7.64 17.18 -14.03
CA GLY A 207 -6.36 16.64 -14.52
C GLY A 207 -6.18 15.17 -14.14
N TRP A 208 -7.26 14.39 -14.20
CA TRP A 208 -7.29 13.00 -13.71
C TRP A 208 -7.82 12.03 -14.74
N LEU A 209 -7.12 10.92 -14.92
CA LEU A 209 -7.65 9.74 -15.58
C LEU A 209 -8.15 8.78 -14.50
N LEU A 210 -9.43 8.42 -14.55
CA LEU A 210 -10.09 7.60 -13.54
C LEU A 210 -10.60 6.31 -14.16
N THR A 211 -10.53 5.20 -13.43
CA THR A 211 -11.18 3.95 -13.81
C THR A 211 -11.78 3.23 -12.60
N ARG A 212 -12.91 2.55 -12.81
CA ARG A 212 -13.60 1.78 -11.77
C ARG A 212 -12.88 0.45 -11.49
N VAL A 213 -12.63 0.16 -10.21
CA VAL A 213 -12.16 -1.15 -9.75
C VAL A 213 -13.37 -2.01 -9.36
N GLY A 214 -13.50 -3.18 -10.00
CA GLY A 214 -14.63 -4.09 -9.83
C GLY A 214 -15.73 -3.95 -10.91
N ARG A 215 -16.93 -4.47 -10.61
CA ARG A 215 -18.11 -4.46 -11.51
C ARG A 215 -19.04 -3.29 -11.18
N THR A 216 -19.91 -2.90 -12.11
CA THR A 216 -20.82 -1.74 -11.93
C THR A 216 -21.77 -1.90 -10.73
N ASP A 217 -22.24 -3.11 -10.47
CA ASP A 217 -23.11 -3.48 -9.34
C ASP A 217 -22.36 -3.71 -8.02
N ARG A 218 -21.03 -3.84 -8.10
CA ARG A 218 -20.17 -4.19 -6.97
C ARG A 218 -18.79 -3.54 -7.12
N ALA A 219 -18.79 -2.23 -7.25
CA ALA A 219 -17.57 -1.43 -7.35
C ALA A 219 -16.88 -1.40 -5.98
N TRP A 220 -15.57 -1.65 -5.96
CA TRP A 220 -14.79 -1.57 -4.71
C TRP A 220 -14.18 -0.21 -4.50
N GLY A 221 -14.03 0.56 -5.57
CA GLY A 221 -13.27 1.78 -5.55
C GLY A 221 -12.90 2.26 -6.94
N ARG A 222 -11.90 3.12 -6.99
CA ARG A 222 -11.38 3.70 -8.23
C ARG A 222 -9.87 3.72 -8.21
N LEU A 223 -9.27 3.56 -9.38
CA LEU A 223 -7.91 3.97 -9.63
C LEU A 223 -7.94 5.36 -10.27
N VAL A 224 -7.10 6.25 -9.78
CA VAL A 224 -6.96 7.62 -10.25
C VAL A 224 -5.50 7.84 -10.62
N LEU A 225 -5.24 8.25 -11.85
CA LEU A 225 -3.92 8.59 -12.37
C LEU A 225 -3.87 10.10 -12.61
N HIS A 226 -2.83 10.76 -12.13
CA HIS A 226 -2.57 12.16 -12.43
C HIS A 226 -2.23 12.33 -13.92
N SER A 227 -3.05 13.08 -14.65
CA SER A 227 -2.93 13.35 -16.08
C SER A 227 -3.43 14.77 -16.40
N PRO A 228 -2.58 15.81 -16.22
CA PRO A 228 -2.97 17.19 -16.49
C PRO A 228 -3.26 17.46 -17.97
N GLU A 229 -2.66 16.66 -18.86
CA GLU A 229 -2.92 16.65 -20.30
C GLU A 229 -3.74 15.41 -20.68
N GLN A 230 -4.20 15.37 -21.94
CA GLN A 230 -4.92 14.22 -22.47
C GLN A 230 -4.06 12.95 -22.33
N PRO A 231 -4.57 11.88 -21.68
CA PRO A 231 -3.77 10.70 -21.38
C PRO A 231 -3.40 9.94 -22.64
N ALA A 232 -2.13 9.55 -22.75
CA ALA A 232 -1.67 8.67 -23.81
C ALA A 232 -2.38 7.30 -23.73
N PRO A 233 -2.60 6.59 -24.86
CA PRO A 233 -3.29 5.29 -24.85
C PRO A 233 -2.64 4.23 -23.95
N CYS A 234 -1.31 4.27 -23.77
CA CYS A 234 -0.61 3.39 -22.84
C CYS A 234 -1.00 3.63 -21.37
N ALA A 235 -1.26 4.88 -20.97
CA ALA A 235 -1.68 5.23 -19.61
C ALA A 235 -3.13 4.76 -19.35
N VAL A 236 -4.01 4.91 -20.35
CA VAL A 236 -5.37 4.37 -20.32
C VAL A 236 -5.34 2.85 -20.17
N ALA A 237 -4.58 2.17 -21.03
CA ALA A 237 -4.41 0.72 -20.97
C ALA A 237 -3.84 0.27 -19.61
N ALA A 238 -2.84 0.98 -19.06
CA ALA A 238 -2.22 0.62 -17.79
C ALA A 238 -3.22 0.70 -16.64
N LEU A 239 -4.00 1.78 -16.58
CA LEU A 239 -4.98 1.97 -15.53
C LEU A 239 -6.11 0.93 -15.61
N GLU A 240 -6.61 0.64 -16.82
CA GLU A 240 -7.67 -0.35 -17.03
C GLU A 240 -7.22 -1.79 -16.69
N ARG A 241 -5.99 -2.15 -17.08
CA ARG A 241 -5.42 -3.48 -16.79
C ARG A 241 -5.10 -3.63 -15.30
N ALA A 242 -4.60 -2.59 -14.65
CA ALA A 242 -4.46 -2.56 -13.20
C ALA A 242 -5.80 -2.73 -12.48
N ALA A 243 -6.84 -2.01 -12.92
CA ALA A 243 -8.18 -2.15 -12.34
C ALA A 243 -8.75 -3.56 -12.50
N ALA A 244 -8.46 -4.23 -13.62
CA ALA A 244 -8.82 -5.63 -13.83
C ALA A 244 -8.02 -6.58 -12.93
N ALA A 245 -6.71 -6.39 -12.80
CA ALA A 245 -5.86 -7.19 -11.92
C ALA A 245 -6.29 -7.06 -10.45
N LEU A 246 -6.54 -5.84 -9.97
CA LEU A 246 -7.07 -5.58 -8.63
C LEU A 246 -8.46 -6.20 -8.44
N ALA A 247 -9.35 -6.09 -9.44
CA ALA A 247 -10.66 -6.72 -9.44
C ALA A 247 -10.58 -8.25 -9.30
N VAL A 248 -9.62 -8.91 -9.96
CA VAL A 248 -9.40 -10.35 -9.85
C VAL A 248 -8.83 -10.71 -8.48
N HIS A 249 -7.85 -9.94 -7.98
CA HIS A 249 -7.21 -10.17 -6.69
C HIS A 249 -8.24 -10.20 -5.55
N SER A 250 -9.18 -9.26 -5.50
CA SER A 250 -10.18 -9.23 -4.41
C SER A 250 -11.43 -10.10 -4.65
N LEU A 251 -11.49 -10.85 -5.76
CA LEU A 251 -12.45 -11.94 -5.94
C LEU A 251 -11.91 -13.23 -5.32
N HIS A 252 -10.59 -13.44 -5.40
CA HIS A 252 -9.90 -14.59 -4.81
C HIS A 252 -9.76 -14.42 -3.30
N ASP A 253 -9.48 -13.21 -2.84
CA ASP A 253 -9.49 -12.88 -1.41
C ASP A 253 -10.93 -12.60 -0.96
N ARG A 254 -11.62 -13.62 -0.43
CA ARG A 254 -13.08 -13.61 -0.12
C ARG A 254 -13.53 -12.53 0.88
N ARG A 255 -12.66 -11.63 1.32
CA ARG A 255 -12.96 -10.52 2.23
C ARG A 255 -12.70 -9.19 1.52
N ARG A 256 -13.77 -8.40 1.37
CA ARG A 256 -13.83 -7.05 0.77
C ARG A 256 -12.79 -6.02 1.31
N ASP A 257 -12.01 -6.37 2.33
CA ASP A 257 -11.18 -5.46 3.12
C ASP A 257 -9.67 -5.75 3.00
N SER A 258 -9.23 -6.67 2.13
CA SER A 258 -7.87 -7.21 2.17
C SER A 258 -6.79 -6.16 1.96
N LEU A 259 -6.99 -5.22 1.04
CA LEU A 259 -6.01 -4.19 0.77
C LEU A 259 -5.96 -3.12 1.86
N VAL A 260 -7.10 -2.63 2.33
CA VAL A 260 -7.16 -1.71 3.47
C VAL A 260 -6.46 -2.34 4.69
N ARG A 261 -6.67 -3.64 4.93
CA ARG A 261 -5.98 -4.38 5.99
C ARG A 261 -4.48 -4.49 5.76
N LYS A 262 -4.03 -4.71 4.52
CA LYS A 262 -2.61 -4.73 4.18
C LYS A 262 -1.96 -3.38 4.46
N THR A 263 -2.57 -2.28 3.97
CA THR A 263 -2.12 -0.92 4.27
C THR A 263 -2.07 -0.65 5.78
N HIS A 264 -3.13 -1.01 6.52
CA HIS A 264 -3.16 -0.88 7.98
C HIS A 264 -2.02 -1.68 8.64
N THR A 265 -1.72 -2.87 8.14
CA THR A 265 -0.64 -3.72 8.66
C THR A 265 0.72 -3.08 8.42
N GLU A 266 0.98 -2.59 7.23
CA GLU A 266 2.24 -1.90 6.89
C GLU A 266 2.44 -0.62 7.70
N LEU A 267 1.40 0.22 7.82
CA LEU A 267 1.46 1.45 8.60
C LEU A 267 1.66 1.16 10.09
N LEU A 268 0.90 0.20 10.65
CA LEU A 268 0.99 -0.12 12.08
C LEU A 268 2.33 -0.79 12.42
N ALA A 269 2.86 -1.65 11.55
CA ALA A 269 4.20 -2.22 11.67
C ALA A 269 5.29 -1.14 11.55
N GLY A 270 5.20 -0.26 10.55
CA GLY A 270 6.14 0.84 10.35
C GLY A 270 6.16 1.80 11.54
N LEU A 271 4.99 2.21 12.05
CA LEU A 271 4.89 3.08 13.21
C LEU A 271 5.37 2.43 14.51
N SER A 272 5.36 1.09 14.59
CA SER A 272 5.93 0.36 15.73
C SER A 272 7.47 0.42 15.73
N VAL A 273 8.08 0.55 14.55
CA VAL A 273 9.55 0.64 14.37
C VAL A 273 10.02 2.10 14.43
N ASP A 274 9.41 2.98 13.64
CA ASP A 274 9.72 4.41 13.60
C ASP A 274 8.43 5.25 13.53
N ALA A 275 7.92 5.59 14.71
CA ALA A 275 6.77 6.46 14.84
C ALA A 275 7.03 7.92 14.41
N THR A 276 8.29 8.32 14.23
CA THR A 276 8.65 9.71 13.86
C THR A 276 8.76 9.93 12.36
N SER A 277 8.65 8.87 11.57
CA SER A 277 8.63 8.96 10.11
C SER A 277 7.48 9.84 9.63
N LEU A 278 7.85 11.00 9.05
CA LEU A 278 6.89 11.95 8.50
C LEU A 278 6.06 11.35 7.35
N ASP A 279 6.64 10.42 6.59
CA ASP A 279 5.94 9.70 5.52
C ASP A 279 4.80 8.84 6.09
N LEU A 280 5.09 8.01 7.09
CA LEU A 280 4.09 7.15 7.72
C LEU A 280 2.97 7.98 8.37
N VAL A 281 3.32 9.07 9.05
CA VAL A 281 2.34 9.99 9.66
C VAL A 281 1.41 10.59 8.61
N ARG A 282 1.97 11.08 7.50
CA ARG A 282 1.18 11.64 6.39
C ARG A 282 0.28 10.59 5.75
N ARG A 283 0.80 9.39 5.48
CA ARG A 283 -0.01 8.29 4.93
C ARG A 283 -1.20 7.98 5.84
N CYS A 284 -1.00 7.96 7.16
CA CYS A 284 -2.09 7.78 8.13
C CYS A 284 -3.14 8.90 8.05
N GLU A 285 -2.70 10.17 7.97
CA GLU A 285 -3.62 11.31 7.79
C GLU A 285 -4.43 11.19 6.49
N LEU A 286 -3.80 10.80 5.38
CA LEU A 286 -4.44 10.66 4.07
C LEU A 286 -5.49 9.53 4.02
N ILE A 287 -5.24 8.39 4.68
CA ILE A 287 -6.21 7.29 4.75
C ILE A 287 -7.31 7.53 5.81
N GLY A 288 -7.27 8.67 6.50
CA GLY A 288 -8.31 9.09 7.44
C GLY A 288 -8.08 8.67 8.90
N VAL A 289 -6.86 8.29 9.27
CA VAL A 289 -6.44 8.07 10.67
C VAL A 289 -5.44 9.15 11.08
N PRO A 290 -5.93 10.35 11.48
CA PRO A 290 -5.04 11.45 11.82
C PRO A 290 -4.21 11.10 13.05
N LEU A 291 -2.92 11.44 13.07
CA LEU A 291 -2.06 11.21 14.25
C LEU A 291 -1.65 12.52 14.94
N THR A 292 -1.66 13.63 14.21
CA THR A 292 -1.25 14.94 14.71
C THR A 292 -2.38 15.62 15.48
N ARG A 293 -2.07 16.20 16.66
CA ARG A 293 -3.06 16.83 17.57
C ARG A 293 -4.19 15.87 17.98
N ARG A 294 -3.84 14.61 18.23
CA ARG A 294 -4.77 13.55 18.63
C ARG A 294 -4.28 12.87 19.91
N THR A 295 -5.21 12.23 20.60
CA THR A 295 -4.89 11.27 21.66
C THR A 295 -4.85 9.88 21.06
N LEU A 296 -3.71 9.22 21.16
CA LEU A 296 -3.44 7.93 20.53
C LEU A 296 -3.38 6.83 21.59
N VAL A 297 -4.03 5.69 21.33
CA VAL A 297 -4.07 4.54 22.24
C VAL A 297 -3.80 3.26 21.47
N GLY A 298 -2.80 2.49 21.91
CA GLY A 298 -2.53 1.15 21.42
C GLY A 298 -3.45 0.14 22.09
N LEU A 299 -4.03 -0.77 21.31
CA LEU A 299 -4.81 -1.90 21.77
C LEU A 299 -4.23 -3.19 21.22
N THR A 300 -4.22 -4.23 22.05
CA THR A 300 -3.90 -5.60 21.65
C THR A 300 -5.04 -6.50 22.07
N ALA A 301 -5.62 -7.26 21.13
CA ALA A 301 -6.71 -8.18 21.37
C ALA A 301 -6.27 -9.61 21.02
N ARG A 302 -6.40 -10.52 21.99
CA ARG A 302 -6.09 -11.94 21.85
C ARG A 302 -7.35 -12.78 22.12
N PRO A 303 -7.79 -13.62 21.16
CA PRO A 303 -8.90 -14.53 21.40
C PRO A 303 -8.55 -15.55 22.50
N VAL A 304 -9.53 -15.85 23.35
CA VAL A 304 -9.40 -16.78 24.47
C VAL A 304 -9.97 -18.14 24.04
N ALA A 305 -9.15 -19.18 24.15
CA ALA A 305 -9.64 -20.55 23.99
C ALA A 305 -10.64 -20.85 25.12
N ARG A 306 -11.88 -21.22 24.78
CA ARG A 306 -12.84 -21.70 25.77
C ARG A 306 -12.31 -22.99 26.41
N PRO A 307 -12.45 -23.20 27.73
CA PRO A 307 -12.08 -24.46 28.36
C PRO A 307 -12.82 -25.63 27.67
N GLY A 308 -12.08 -26.58 27.11
CA GLY A 308 -12.64 -27.74 26.39
C GLY A 308 -12.92 -27.54 24.90
N ALA A 309 -12.60 -26.38 24.31
CA ALA A 309 -12.69 -26.15 22.87
C ALA A 309 -11.41 -26.57 22.12
N GLU A 310 -11.54 -26.82 20.82
CA GLU A 310 -10.40 -27.02 19.91
C GLU A 310 -9.40 -25.85 19.99
N PRO A 311 -8.11 -26.09 19.68
CA PRO A 311 -7.10 -25.02 19.62
C PRO A 311 -7.55 -23.88 18.70
N LEU A 312 -7.23 -22.65 19.11
CA LEU A 312 -7.52 -21.42 18.37
C LEU A 312 -7.12 -21.55 16.90
N ARG A 313 -8.08 -21.32 15.99
CA ARG A 313 -7.86 -21.39 14.54
C ARG A 313 -7.49 -20.01 14.03
N THR A 314 -6.79 -19.94 12.89
CA THR A 314 -6.52 -18.69 12.17
C THR A 314 -7.82 -17.90 11.89
N ASP A 315 -8.94 -18.61 11.75
CA ASP A 315 -10.27 -18.04 11.58
C ASP A 315 -10.72 -17.18 12.78
N ASP A 316 -10.28 -17.49 14.01
CA ASP A 316 -10.65 -16.76 15.22
C ASP A 316 -9.99 -15.38 15.26
N VAL A 317 -8.70 -15.29 14.95
CA VAL A 317 -7.94 -14.02 14.89
C VAL A 317 -8.55 -13.12 13.82
N ALA A 318 -8.87 -13.69 12.66
CA ALA A 318 -9.53 -12.99 11.58
C ALA A 318 -10.94 -12.46 11.93
N ALA A 319 -11.71 -13.22 12.72
CA ALA A 319 -13.01 -12.79 13.20
C ALA A 319 -12.89 -11.63 14.20
N VAL A 320 -11.93 -11.69 15.12
CA VAL A 320 -11.63 -10.59 16.06
C VAL A 320 -11.19 -9.34 15.32
N LEU A 321 -10.32 -9.46 14.31
CA LEU A 321 -9.92 -8.35 13.44
C LEU A 321 -11.15 -7.65 12.83
N ALA A 322 -12.03 -8.43 12.20
CA ALA A 322 -13.25 -7.90 11.58
C ALA A 322 -14.18 -7.25 12.61
N ALA A 323 -14.31 -7.83 13.81
CA ALA A 323 -15.12 -7.27 14.88
C ALA A 323 -14.57 -5.93 15.39
N LEU A 324 -13.26 -5.80 15.52
CA LEU A 324 -12.63 -4.56 15.98
C LEU A 324 -12.71 -3.44 14.93
N VAL A 325 -12.50 -3.76 13.65
CA VAL A 325 -12.72 -2.83 12.52
C VAL A 325 -14.17 -2.36 12.50
N HIS A 326 -15.13 -3.28 12.65
CA HIS A 326 -16.54 -2.93 12.67
C HIS A 326 -16.92 -2.07 13.89
N ALA A 327 -16.39 -2.39 15.07
CA ALA A 327 -16.60 -1.59 16.28
C ALA A 327 -16.07 -0.16 16.11
N ALA A 328 -14.87 0.02 15.54
CA ALA A 328 -14.29 1.33 15.26
C ALA A 328 -15.15 2.14 14.28
N ALA A 329 -15.63 1.50 13.21
CA ALA A 329 -16.51 2.14 12.23
C ALA A 329 -17.86 2.58 12.84
N GLU A 330 -18.48 1.75 13.68
CA GLU A 330 -19.74 2.06 14.35
C GLU A 330 -19.59 3.19 15.39
N GLU A 331 -18.50 3.22 16.14
CA GLU A 331 -18.17 4.31 17.06
C GLU A 331 -17.65 5.57 16.34
N ARG A 332 -17.45 5.50 15.02
CA ARG A 332 -16.86 6.57 14.18
C ARG A 332 -15.49 7.01 14.67
N VAL A 333 -14.71 6.06 15.16
CA VAL A 333 -13.37 6.30 15.69
C VAL A 333 -12.33 5.92 14.62
N PRO A 334 -11.48 6.85 14.19
CA PRO A 334 -10.35 6.52 13.32
C PRO A 334 -9.40 5.53 14.01
N ALA A 335 -9.15 4.39 13.35
CA ALA A 335 -8.25 3.39 13.88
C ALA A 335 -7.51 2.64 12.77
N LEU A 336 -6.21 2.41 12.96
CA LEU A 336 -5.48 1.38 12.24
C LEU A 336 -5.71 0.06 12.98
N VAL A 337 -6.01 -1.01 12.24
CA VAL A 337 -6.25 -2.34 12.82
C VAL A 337 -5.60 -3.38 11.94
N ALA A 338 -4.74 -4.20 12.52
CA ALA A 338 -3.92 -5.18 11.82
C ALA A 338 -3.70 -6.44 12.66
N VAL A 339 -3.16 -7.49 12.04
CA VAL A 339 -2.65 -8.66 12.75
C VAL A 339 -1.13 -8.58 12.75
N LEU A 340 -0.51 -8.50 13.93
CA LEU A 340 0.93 -8.51 14.12
C LEU A 340 1.28 -9.57 15.16
N ASP A 341 2.27 -10.42 14.87
CA ASP A 341 2.70 -11.52 15.75
C ASP A 341 1.57 -12.48 16.16
N GLY A 342 0.61 -12.71 15.26
CA GLY A 342 -0.55 -13.57 15.52
C GLY A 342 -1.60 -12.97 16.46
N GLN A 343 -1.46 -11.71 16.86
CA GLN A 343 -2.42 -10.98 17.70
C GLN A 343 -3.04 -9.84 16.90
N VAL A 344 -4.30 -9.48 17.22
CA VAL A 344 -4.94 -8.31 16.60
C VAL A 344 -4.46 -7.07 17.34
N ARG A 345 -3.83 -6.13 16.64
CA ARG A 345 -3.41 -4.85 17.19
C ARG A 345 -4.20 -3.71 16.56
N ALA A 346 -4.47 -2.68 17.34
CA ALA A 346 -5.04 -1.44 16.84
C ALA A 346 -4.36 -0.22 17.41
N LEU A 347 -4.27 0.84 16.60
CA LEU A 347 -3.94 2.18 17.04
C LEU A 347 -5.18 3.03 16.87
N VAL A 348 -5.76 3.47 17.98
CA VAL A 348 -6.97 4.28 18.03
C VAL A 348 -6.55 5.75 18.09
N SER A 349 -7.13 6.58 17.21
CA SER A 349 -6.91 8.02 17.19
C SER A 349 -8.16 8.78 17.61
N LEU A 350 -8.03 9.56 18.68
CA LEU A 350 -9.12 10.24 19.35
C LEU A 350 -8.92 11.76 19.34
N ASP A 351 -10.03 12.50 19.37
CA ASP A 351 -9.98 13.91 19.68
C ASP A 351 -9.46 14.13 21.12
N PRO A 352 -8.51 15.05 21.36
CA PRO A 352 -7.97 15.30 22.69
C PRO A 352 -9.00 15.71 23.75
N ALA A 353 -10.15 16.26 23.34
CA ALA A 353 -11.23 16.61 24.24
C ALA A 353 -12.02 15.38 24.75
N VAL A 354 -11.88 14.22 24.10
CA VAL A 354 -12.58 12.99 24.45
C VAL A 354 -11.70 12.12 25.34
N GLY A 355 -12.24 11.67 26.47
CA GLY A 355 -11.55 10.72 27.34
C GLY A 355 -11.29 9.39 26.62
N ALA A 356 -10.04 8.92 26.66
CA ALA A 356 -9.63 7.70 25.97
C ALA A 356 -10.32 6.43 26.51
N ASP A 357 -10.41 6.31 27.83
CA ASP A 357 -10.91 5.09 28.48
C ASP A 357 -12.36 4.74 28.13
N PRO A 358 -13.34 5.66 28.21
CA PRO A 358 -14.71 5.37 27.81
C PRO A 358 -14.85 4.87 26.37
N VAL A 359 -14.04 5.40 25.45
CA VAL A 359 -14.07 5.00 24.03
C VAL A 359 -13.48 3.61 23.85
N VAL A 360 -12.34 3.32 24.49
CA VAL A 360 -11.73 1.99 24.47
C VAL A 360 -12.68 0.95 25.07
N ASP A 361 -13.28 1.24 26.22
CA ASP A 361 -14.22 0.33 26.88
C ASP A 361 -15.46 0.07 26.01
N ALA A 362 -15.98 1.11 25.33
CA ALA A 362 -17.08 0.97 24.38
C ALA A 362 -16.70 0.07 23.19
N LEU A 363 -15.55 0.31 22.56
CA LEU A 363 -15.03 -0.49 21.45
C LEU A 363 -14.90 -1.97 21.85
N VAL A 364 -14.27 -2.24 23.00
CA VAL A 364 -14.06 -3.60 23.48
C VAL A 364 -15.37 -4.27 23.88
N ALA A 365 -16.29 -3.55 24.54
CA ALA A 365 -17.61 -4.07 24.86
C ALA A 365 -18.34 -4.57 23.60
N ARG A 366 -18.17 -3.90 22.45
CA ARG A 366 -18.76 -4.38 21.17
C ARG A 366 -18.14 -5.69 20.69
N VAL A 367 -16.82 -5.81 20.77
CA VAL A 367 -16.11 -7.04 20.36
C VAL A 367 -16.51 -8.20 21.27
N LEU A 368 -16.61 -7.95 22.57
CA LEU A 368 -16.98 -8.93 23.59
C LEU A 368 -18.41 -9.48 23.44
N ARG A 369 -19.32 -8.77 22.74
CA ARG A 369 -20.67 -9.29 22.46
C ARG A 369 -20.67 -10.55 21.59
N ARG A 370 -19.63 -10.73 20.77
CA ARG A 370 -19.57 -11.81 19.77
C ARG A 370 -18.36 -12.72 19.94
N HIS A 371 -17.31 -12.24 20.60
CA HIS A 371 -16.04 -12.96 20.72
C HIS A 371 -15.50 -12.91 22.15
N ASP A 372 -15.02 -14.06 22.63
CA ASP A 372 -14.29 -14.13 23.90
C ASP A 372 -12.84 -13.70 23.65
N VAL A 373 -12.51 -12.48 24.04
CA VAL A 373 -11.18 -11.88 23.86
C VAL A 373 -10.65 -11.30 25.17
N VAL A 374 -9.33 -11.31 25.31
CA VAL A 374 -8.60 -10.48 26.27
C VAL A 374 -8.07 -9.29 25.49
N VAL A 375 -8.34 -8.08 25.99
CA VAL A 375 -7.83 -6.85 25.40
C VAL A 375 -6.91 -6.16 26.39
N GLY A 376 -5.70 -5.82 25.96
CA GLY A 376 -4.80 -4.91 26.64
C GLY A 376 -4.87 -3.53 25.99
N ALA A 377 -4.88 -2.48 26.81
CA ALA A 377 -4.80 -1.09 26.37
C ALA A 377 -3.54 -0.45 26.95
N GLY A 378 -2.76 0.19 26.07
CA GLY A 378 -1.62 1.01 26.47
C GLY A 378 -2.05 2.37 27.00
N HIS A 379 -1.12 3.14 27.55
CA HIS A 379 -1.41 4.50 27.98
C HIS A 379 -1.70 5.40 26.78
N ALA A 380 -2.63 6.33 26.99
CA ALA A 380 -2.93 7.37 26.02
C ALA A 380 -1.74 8.33 25.87
N THR A 381 -1.37 8.65 24.63
CA THR A 381 -0.31 9.62 24.30
C THR A 381 -0.83 10.72 23.38
N GLY A 382 -0.46 11.97 23.67
CA GLY A 382 -0.76 13.12 22.79
C GLY A 382 0.30 13.38 21.71
N SER A 383 1.33 12.54 21.64
CA SER A 383 2.46 12.66 20.71
C SER A 383 2.61 11.40 19.87
N VAL A 384 2.90 11.59 18.58
CA VAL A 384 3.18 10.50 17.63
C VAL A 384 4.40 9.69 18.07
N GLY A 385 5.42 10.31 18.67
CA GLY A 385 6.58 9.59 19.21
C GLY A 385 6.24 8.60 20.33
N GLY A 386 5.04 8.69 20.92
CA GLY A 386 4.53 7.73 21.90
C GLY A 386 3.81 6.51 21.31
N VAL A 387 3.62 6.43 19.98
CA VAL A 387 2.85 5.34 19.34
C VAL A 387 3.47 3.97 19.60
N ALA A 388 4.78 3.83 19.37
CA ALA A 388 5.49 2.58 19.63
C ALA A 388 5.37 2.16 21.12
N ARG A 389 5.39 3.13 22.03
CA ARG A 389 5.23 2.89 23.47
C ARG A 389 3.84 2.36 23.80
N THR A 390 2.77 3.03 23.37
CA THR A 390 1.39 2.61 23.70
C THR A 390 1.05 1.24 23.08
N LEU A 391 1.55 0.94 21.87
CA LEU A 391 1.40 -0.37 21.23
C LEU A 391 2.22 -1.47 21.94
N GLY A 392 3.43 -1.14 22.41
CA GLY A 392 4.23 -2.05 23.22
C GLY A 392 3.57 -2.34 24.56
N GLU A 393 3.11 -1.32 25.27
CA GLU A 393 2.39 -1.46 26.54
C GLU A 393 1.14 -2.32 26.41
N SER A 394 0.30 -2.11 25.38
CA SER A 394 -0.91 -2.90 25.16
C SER A 394 -0.59 -4.38 24.94
N GLN A 395 0.49 -4.68 24.22
CA GLN A 395 1.00 -6.05 24.04
C GLN A 395 1.48 -6.65 25.37
N HIS A 396 2.35 -5.95 26.11
CA HIS A 396 2.87 -6.44 27.39
C HIS A 396 1.75 -6.75 28.38
N VAL A 397 0.70 -5.94 28.40
CA VAL A 397 -0.47 -6.19 29.25
C VAL A 397 -1.14 -7.51 28.86
N VAL A 398 -1.43 -7.75 27.58
CA VAL A 398 -2.04 -9.00 27.10
C VAL A 398 -1.17 -10.23 27.40
N ASP A 399 0.15 -10.08 27.31
CA ASP A 399 1.09 -11.18 27.54
C ASP A 399 1.27 -11.48 29.05
N SER A 400 1.14 -10.45 29.90
CA SER A 400 1.18 -10.60 31.36
C SER A 400 -0.08 -11.27 31.93
N VAL A 401 -1.22 -11.09 31.24
CA VAL A 401 -2.53 -11.63 31.61
C VAL A 401 -2.59 -13.13 31.25
N GLY A 402 -2.45 -13.97 32.27
CA GLY A 402 -2.54 -15.45 32.18
C GLY A 402 -3.98 -15.96 32.03
N SER A 403 -4.38 -16.97 32.80
CA SER A 403 -5.79 -17.39 32.88
C SER A 403 -6.60 -16.32 33.64
N VAL A 404 -7.47 -15.61 32.93
CA VAL A 404 -8.18 -14.45 33.47
C VAL A 404 -9.28 -14.90 34.44
N PRO A 405 -9.35 -14.35 35.67
CA PRO A 405 -10.54 -14.46 36.51
C PRO A 405 -11.76 -13.84 35.81
N ALA A 406 -12.92 -14.49 35.89
CA ALA A 406 -14.13 -14.00 35.25
C ALA A 406 -14.52 -12.60 35.78
N GLY A 407 -14.37 -11.55 34.97
CA GLY A 407 -14.87 -10.22 35.33
C GLY A 407 -14.33 -9.08 34.46
N THR A 408 -13.01 -8.89 34.44
CA THR A 408 -12.38 -7.76 33.73
C THR A 408 -11.71 -8.27 32.47
N ARG A 409 -12.15 -7.79 31.30
CA ARG A 409 -11.67 -8.24 29.97
C ARG A 409 -10.91 -7.17 29.18
N VAL A 410 -10.86 -5.95 29.72
CA VAL A 410 -9.94 -4.88 29.30
C VAL A 410 -8.93 -4.69 30.42
N HIS A 411 -7.66 -4.90 30.12
CA HIS A 411 -6.57 -4.72 31.06
C HIS A 411 -5.73 -3.53 30.62
N ARG A 412 -5.29 -2.74 31.58
CA ARG A 412 -4.32 -1.64 31.40
C ARG A 412 -3.06 -1.96 32.20
N LEU A 413 -1.98 -1.22 31.97
CA LEU A 413 -0.74 -1.44 32.71
C LEU A 413 -0.93 -1.31 34.23
N GLN A 414 -1.77 -0.37 34.66
CA GLN A 414 -2.13 -0.19 36.08
C GLN A 414 -2.83 -1.42 36.68
N ASP A 415 -3.49 -2.25 35.87
CA ASP A 415 -4.15 -3.48 36.29
C ASP A 415 -3.18 -4.68 36.33
N ALA A 416 -2.02 -4.57 35.68
CA ALA A 416 -1.02 -5.64 35.57
C ALA A 416 0.01 -5.63 36.72
N HIS A 417 0.10 -4.54 37.48
CA HIS A 417 0.99 -4.37 38.65
C HIS A 417 2.44 -4.85 38.39
N LEU A 418 3.05 -5.58 39.33
CA LEU A 418 4.43 -6.08 39.22
C LEU A 418 4.64 -6.96 37.97
N ARG A 419 3.65 -7.77 37.59
CA ARG A 419 3.75 -8.63 36.40
C ARG A 419 3.88 -7.80 35.13
N GLY A 420 3.10 -6.73 34.99
CA GLY A 420 3.20 -5.81 33.85
C GLY A 420 4.58 -5.17 33.72
N LEU A 421 5.15 -4.71 34.84
CA LEU A 421 6.51 -4.16 34.86
C LEU A 421 7.56 -5.20 34.41
N LEU A 422 7.51 -6.41 34.97
CA LEU A 422 8.46 -7.47 34.65
C LEU A 422 8.31 -7.97 33.21
N SER A 423 7.10 -7.94 32.63
CA SER A 423 6.87 -8.23 31.22
C SER A 423 7.54 -7.21 30.30
N MET A 424 7.58 -5.92 30.65
CA MET A 424 8.32 -4.91 29.89
C MET A 424 9.83 -5.08 29.95
N LEU A 425 10.35 -5.76 30.98
CA LEU A 425 11.76 -6.04 31.20
C LEU A 425 12.17 -7.46 30.75
N ALA A 426 11.25 -8.22 30.14
CA ALA A 426 11.47 -9.63 29.82
C ALA A 426 12.62 -9.85 28.83
N GLU A 427 12.91 -8.86 27.98
CA GLU A 427 14.03 -8.91 27.02
C GLU A 427 15.31 -8.25 27.55
N ASP A 428 15.30 -7.71 28.77
CA ASP A 428 16.47 -7.10 29.39
C ASP A 428 17.34 -8.16 30.07
N ASP A 429 18.58 -8.31 29.62
CA ASP A 429 19.54 -9.27 30.20
C ASP A 429 19.73 -9.08 31.70
N ARG A 430 19.55 -7.86 32.24
CA ARG A 430 19.66 -7.60 33.68
C ARG A 430 18.57 -8.31 34.46
N LEU A 431 17.36 -8.47 33.89
CA LEU A 431 16.29 -9.24 34.53
C LEU A 431 16.64 -10.72 34.56
N VAL A 432 17.19 -11.26 33.47
CA VAL A 432 17.63 -12.66 33.39
C VAL A 432 18.73 -12.94 34.42
N HIS A 433 19.74 -12.06 34.50
CA HIS A 433 20.81 -12.18 35.50
C HIS A 433 20.31 -12.05 36.93
N PHE A 434 19.33 -11.17 37.18
CA PHE A 434 18.68 -11.05 38.48
C PHE A 434 17.98 -12.36 38.86
N VAL A 435 17.15 -12.91 37.96
CA VAL A 435 16.46 -14.20 38.20
C VAL A 435 17.45 -15.33 38.44
N ALA A 436 18.52 -15.41 37.66
CA ALA A 436 19.58 -16.39 37.81
C ALA A 436 20.24 -16.29 39.19
N ARG A 437 20.68 -15.08 39.58
CA ARG A 437 21.33 -14.83 40.87
C ARG A 437 20.46 -15.26 42.07
N GLU A 438 19.16 -14.96 42.02
CA GLU A 438 18.26 -15.23 43.14
C GLU A 438 17.77 -16.69 43.20
N LEU A 439 17.60 -17.37 42.06
CA LEU A 439 16.94 -18.68 42.01
C LEU A 439 17.84 -19.85 41.59
N ASP A 440 18.94 -19.63 40.86
CA ASP A 440 19.78 -20.72 40.36
C ASP A 440 20.46 -21.53 41.47
N PRO A 441 20.93 -20.95 42.60
CA PRO A 441 21.46 -21.75 43.70
C PRO A 441 20.45 -22.79 44.22
N LEU A 442 19.14 -22.47 44.20
CA LEU A 442 18.08 -23.40 44.56
C LEU A 442 17.81 -24.41 43.46
N ARG A 443 17.78 -23.99 42.19
CA ARG A 443 17.58 -24.89 41.03
C ARG A 443 18.69 -25.94 40.95
N GLU A 444 19.94 -25.53 41.11
CA GLU A 444 21.11 -26.40 41.12
C GLU A 444 21.10 -27.37 42.30
N HIS A 445 20.70 -26.89 43.48
CA HIS A 445 20.56 -27.74 44.66
C HIS A 445 19.46 -28.78 44.48
N ASP A 446 18.29 -28.37 43.98
CA ASP A 446 17.16 -29.26 43.69
C ASP A 446 17.54 -30.31 42.63
N ALA A 447 18.25 -29.92 41.56
CA ALA A 447 18.72 -30.84 40.54
C ALA A 447 19.76 -31.85 41.06
N ARG A 448 20.69 -31.40 41.91
CA ARG A 448 21.78 -32.25 42.43
C ARG A 448 21.32 -33.23 43.51
N TRP A 449 20.35 -32.83 44.34
CA TRP A 449 19.95 -33.58 45.54
C TRP A 449 18.50 -34.07 45.51
N GLY A 450 17.76 -33.83 44.43
CA GLY A 450 16.35 -34.23 44.28
C GLY A 450 15.42 -33.55 45.29
N THR A 451 15.76 -32.34 45.73
CA THR A 451 14.93 -31.55 46.64
C THR A 451 13.87 -30.71 45.89
N CYS A 452 12.99 -30.04 46.64
CA CYS A 452 11.98 -29.11 46.08
C CYS A 452 12.01 -27.78 46.85
N LEU A 453 13.19 -27.21 47.03
CA LEU A 453 13.41 -25.96 47.77
C LEU A 453 12.84 -24.75 47.03
N LEU A 454 12.92 -24.73 45.70
CA LEU A 454 12.32 -23.66 44.90
C LEU A 454 10.80 -23.61 45.07
N ASP A 455 10.14 -24.76 45.19
CA ASP A 455 8.70 -24.83 45.43
C ASP A 455 8.33 -24.33 46.83
N ALA A 456 9.20 -24.56 47.83
CA ALA A 456 9.03 -23.98 49.16
C ALA A 456 9.10 -22.45 49.13
N VAL A 457 10.03 -21.87 48.35
CA VAL A 457 10.11 -20.42 48.14
C VAL A 457 8.86 -19.90 47.41
N ARG A 458 8.42 -20.56 46.33
CA ARG A 458 7.17 -20.21 45.62
C ARG A 458 5.97 -20.19 46.55
N ALA A 459 5.82 -21.21 47.39
CA ALA A 459 4.73 -21.28 48.36
C ALA A 459 4.81 -20.18 49.41
N LEU A 460 6.02 -19.88 49.91
CA LEU A 460 6.27 -18.82 50.90
C LEU A 460 5.91 -17.44 50.35
N VAL A 461 6.30 -17.12 49.11
CA VAL A 461 6.06 -15.80 48.52
C VAL A 461 4.62 -15.62 48.00
N ARG A 462 3.89 -16.71 47.77
CA ARG A 462 2.45 -16.70 47.41
C ARG A 462 1.52 -16.60 48.62
N HIS A 463 2.00 -16.97 49.81
CA HIS A 463 1.25 -16.87 51.08
C HIS A 463 2.02 -16.00 52.08
N PRO A 464 2.18 -14.69 51.81
CA PRO A 464 3.09 -13.84 52.56
C PRO A 464 2.76 -13.73 54.06
N GLY A 465 1.48 -13.92 54.43
CA GLY A 465 0.97 -13.82 55.79
C GLY A 465 0.93 -15.14 56.59
N SER A 466 1.23 -16.30 55.99
CA SER A 466 1.11 -17.58 56.71
C SER A 466 2.03 -18.68 56.16
N LYS A 467 3.12 -18.96 56.89
CA LYS A 467 3.97 -20.15 56.64
C LYS A 467 3.18 -21.47 56.75
N SER A 468 2.06 -21.45 57.48
CA SER A 468 1.18 -22.61 57.64
C SER A 468 0.33 -22.89 56.40
N GLU A 469 -0.21 -21.84 55.77
CA GLU A 469 -0.95 -21.97 54.50
C GLU A 469 0.01 -22.33 53.36
N ALA A 470 1.22 -21.76 53.37
CA ALA A 470 2.27 -22.16 52.44
C ALA A 470 2.59 -23.66 52.52
N ALA A 471 2.76 -24.21 53.74
CA ALA A 471 2.97 -25.64 53.94
C ALA A 471 1.79 -26.49 53.44
N ALA A 472 0.55 -26.05 53.71
CA ALA A 472 -0.66 -26.72 53.24
C ALA A 472 -0.78 -26.73 51.71
N SER A 473 -0.39 -25.64 51.04
CA SER A 473 -0.41 -25.54 49.57
C SER A 473 0.53 -26.52 48.85
N LEU A 474 1.54 -27.02 49.57
CA LEU A 474 2.48 -28.04 49.09
C LEU A 474 2.17 -29.45 49.62
N HIS A 475 1.06 -29.63 50.35
CA HIS A 475 0.68 -30.89 51.00
C HIS A 475 1.76 -31.47 51.93
N VAL A 476 2.50 -30.62 52.64
CA VAL A 476 3.53 -31.03 53.62
C VAL A 476 3.17 -30.61 55.04
N SER A 477 3.72 -31.31 56.03
CA SER A 477 3.57 -30.94 57.44
C SER A 477 4.30 -29.62 57.73
N ARG A 478 3.82 -28.86 58.73
CA ARG A 478 4.48 -27.62 59.18
C ARG A 478 5.97 -27.83 59.51
N PRO A 479 6.37 -28.84 60.32
CA PRO A 479 7.78 -29.07 60.61
C PRO A 479 8.62 -29.31 59.34
N ALA A 480 8.13 -30.14 58.41
CA ALA A 480 8.84 -30.41 57.17
C ALA A 480 8.99 -29.17 56.28
N PHE A 481 8.00 -28.26 56.28
CA PHE A 481 8.11 -26.99 55.58
C PHE A 481 9.15 -26.06 56.22
N TYR A 482 9.18 -25.96 57.56
CA TYR A 482 10.19 -25.19 58.27
C TYR A 482 11.60 -25.73 58.02
N ASP A 483 11.79 -27.04 58.02
CA ASP A 483 13.07 -27.66 57.69
C ASP A 483 13.53 -27.33 56.26
N ARG A 484 12.59 -27.28 55.30
CA ARG A 484 12.86 -26.84 53.93
C ARG A 484 13.26 -25.37 53.88
N LEU A 485 12.55 -24.48 54.60
CA LEU A 485 12.91 -23.06 54.66
C LEU A 485 14.29 -22.83 55.29
N ALA A 486 14.61 -23.53 56.39
CA ALA A 486 15.94 -23.48 57.00
C ALA A 486 17.05 -24.02 56.06
N LYS A 487 16.69 -24.92 55.13
CA LYS A 487 17.59 -25.38 54.08
C LYS A 487 17.74 -24.35 52.96
N VAL A 488 16.67 -23.66 52.57
CA VAL A 488 16.71 -22.52 51.65
C VAL A 488 17.65 -21.43 52.17
N GLU A 489 17.50 -21.03 53.44
CA GLU A 489 18.36 -20.02 54.08
C GLU A 489 19.85 -20.39 54.02
N ARG A 490 20.18 -21.66 54.26
CA ARG A 490 21.55 -22.17 54.16
C ARG A 490 22.10 -22.21 52.74
N VAL A 491 21.27 -22.53 51.74
CA VAL A 491 21.69 -22.59 50.34
C VAL A 491 21.90 -21.19 49.77
N LEU A 492 21.02 -20.25 50.10
CA LEU A 492 21.09 -18.86 49.63
C LEU A 492 22.04 -17.99 50.46
N GLY A 493 22.35 -18.38 51.70
CA GLY A 493 23.16 -17.56 52.62
C GLY A 493 22.43 -16.30 53.10
N VAL A 494 21.10 -16.35 53.21
CA VAL A 494 20.23 -15.21 53.56
C VAL A 494 19.21 -15.59 54.64
N HIS A 495 18.61 -14.58 55.27
CA HIS A 495 17.50 -14.76 56.21
C HIS A 495 16.16 -14.49 55.52
N LEU A 496 15.25 -15.46 55.54
CA LEU A 496 13.96 -15.36 54.84
C LEU A 496 12.93 -14.47 55.55
N ASP A 497 13.21 -14.05 56.79
CA ASP A 497 12.40 -13.05 57.50
C ASP A 497 12.82 -11.60 57.16
N ASP A 498 13.92 -11.41 56.42
CA ASP A 498 14.32 -10.10 55.89
C ASP A 498 13.35 -9.65 54.79
N PRO A 499 12.69 -8.48 54.93
CA PRO A 499 11.71 -7.99 53.97
C PRO A 499 12.30 -7.77 52.57
N ASP A 500 13.54 -7.31 52.46
CA ASP A 500 14.18 -7.02 51.17
C ASP A 500 14.45 -8.33 50.42
N ILE A 501 14.89 -9.36 51.14
CA ILE A 501 15.08 -10.71 50.59
C ILE A 501 13.74 -11.31 50.13
N ARG A 502 12.67 -11.16 50.93
CA ARG A 502 11.35 -11.67 50.53
C ARG A 502 10.81 -10.98 49.27
N VAL A 503 10.98 -9.67 49.15
CA VAL A 503 10.60 -8.91 47.95
C VAL A 503 11.46 -9.31 46.76
N SER A 504 12.78 -9.48 46.96
CA SER A 504 13.70 -9.95 45.92
C SER A 504 13.28 -11.32 45.38
N LEU A 505 13.07 -12.30 46.27
CA LEU A 505 12.62 -13.65 45.91
C LEU A 505 11.24 -13.65 45.28
N HIS A 506 10.28 -12.85 45.77
CA HIS A 506 8.97 -12.72 45.15
C HIS A 506 9.09 -12.18 43.72
N THR A 507 9.88 -11.12 43.53
CA THR A 507 10.15 -10.52 42.23
C THR A 507 10.82 -11.51 41.29
N ALA A 508 11.83 -12.24 41.75
CA ALA A 508 12.54 -13.25 40.97
C ALA A 508 11.63 -14.41 40.56
N VAL A 509 10.76 -14.88 41.45
CA VAL A 509 9.76 -15.93 41.15
C VAL A 509 8.78 -15.45 40.08
N VAL A 510 8.24 -14.24 40.22
CA VAL A 510 7.30 -13.68 39.25
C VAL A 510 8.00 -13.43 37.90
N ALA A 511 9.23 -12.93 37.92
CA ALA A 511 10.03 -12.70 36.71
C ALA A 511 10.36 -14.01 35.98
N ALA A 512 10.73 -15.07 36.70
CA ALA A 512 10.95 -16.39 36.12
C ALA A 512 9.68 -16.90 35.41
N GLU A 513 8.50 -16.77 36.02
CA GLU A 513 7.23 -17.15 35.38
C GLU A 513 6.94 -16.35 34.10
N VAL A 514 7.31 -15.06 34.07
CA VAL A 514 7.14 -14.20 32.90
C VAL A 514 8.09 -14.63 31.77
N LEU A 515 9.37 -14.88 32.09
CA LEU A 515 10.38 -15.34 31.14
C LEU A 515 10.02 -16.70 30.52
N ASP A 516 9.55 -17.66 31.35
CA ASP A 516 9.13 -18.99 30.88
C ASP A 516 7.93 -18.91 29.91
N ARG A 517 6.99 -17.99 30.16
CA ARG A 517 5.84 -17.75 29.27
C ARG A 517 6.23 -17.10 27.96
N GLN A 518 7.14 -16.12 28.00
CA GLN A 518 7.69 -15.47 26.81
C GLN A 518 8.40 -16.48 25.90
N ALA A 519 9.24 -17.35 26.48
CA ALA A 519 9.89 -18.43 25.74
C ALA A 519 8.88 -19.40 25.11
N SER A 520 7.82 -19.76 25.85
CA SER A 520 6.74 -20.62 25.36
C SER A 520 5.92 -19.96 24.23
N SER A 521 5.71 -18.64 24.28
CA SER A 521 5.02 -17.86 23.26
C SER A 521 5.84 -17.76 21.97
N LYS A 522 7.13 -17.42 22.08
CA LYS A 522 8.07 -17.36 20.95
C LYS A 522 8.19 -18.72 20.22
N ASN A 523 8.22 -19.82 20.98
CA ASN A 523 8.30 -21.17 20.41
C ASN A 523 6.99 -21.58 19.70
N ARG A 524 5.82 -21.14 20.19
CA ARG A 524 4.53 -21.35 19.50
C ARG A 524 4.42 -20.58 18.18
N MET A 525 4.93 -19.35 18.12
CA MET A 525 4.93 -18.53 16.91
C MET A 525 5.82 -19.11 15.80
N GLN A 526 6.92 -19.78 16.14
CA GLN A 526 7.80 -20.44 15.15
C GLN A 526 7.22 -21.75 14.59
N THR A 527 6.23 -22.36 15.25
CA THR A 527 5.62 -23.63 14.83
C THR A 527 4.40 -23.49 13.91
N VAL A 528 4.03 -22.28 13.47
CA VAL A 528 3.02 -22.11 12.41
C VAL A 528 3.66 -22.51 11.08
N PRO A 529 3.17 -23.56 10.38
CA PRO A 529 3.82 -24.02 9.17
C PRO A 529 3.68 -22.99 8.06
N SER A 530 4.80 -22.41 7.65
CA SER A 530 4.94 -21.72 6.38
C SER A 530 4.79 -22.72 5.23
N SER A 531 3.73 -22.50 4.43
CA SER A 531 3.38 -23.15 3.16
C SER A 531 2.79 -24.57 3.19
N PRO A 532 1.76 -24.84 2.35
CA PRO A 532 1.27 -26.19 2.12
C PRO A 532 2.33 -26.97 1.33
N ARG A 533 2.87 -28.03 1.95
CA ARG A 533 3.64 -29.06 1.24
C ARG A 533 2.80 -29.58 0.06
N ALA A 534 3.38 -29.51 -1.13
CA ALA A 534 2.87 -30.14 -2.34
C ALA A 534 2.48 -31.60 -2.07
N MET A 535 1.25 -31.96 -2.43
CA MET A 535 0.84 -33.36 -2.45
C MET A 535 1.68 -34.14 -3.47
N PRO A 536 2.18 -35.34 -3.13
CA PRO A 536 2.79 -36.21 -4.12
C PRO A 536 1.73 -36.69 -5.10
N THR A 537 1.96 -36.46 -6.39
CA THR A 537 1.18 -37.00 -7.49
C THR A 537 1.24 -38.52 -7.46
N ASN A 538 0.09 -39.13 -7.22
CA ASN A 538 -0.10 -40.58 -7.29
C ASN A 538 -0.16 -40.98 -8.78
N THR A 539 0.97 -41.35 -9.36
CA THR A 539 1.05 -41.97 -10.69
C THR A 539 1.56 -43.39 -10.53
N GLU A 540 0.68 -44.30 -10.15
CA GLU A 540 0.86 -45.74 -10.40
C GLU A 540 -0.47 -46.47 -10.16
N ARG A 541 -1.21 -46.72 -11.25
CA ARG A 541 -2.21 -47.79 -11.39
C ARG A 541 -2.75 -47.85 -12.82
N VAL A 542 -1.95 -48.39 -13.74
CA VAL A 542 -2.43 -49.20 -14.88
C VAL A 542 -1.38 -50.25 -15.17
N SER A 543 -1.59 -51.47 -14.68
CA SER A 543 -1.27 -52.72 -15.38
C SER A 543 -1.63 -53.90 -14.47
N GLN A 544 -2.90 -54.31 -14.47
CA GLN A 544 -3.33 -55.72 -14.46
C GLN A 544 -4.86 -55.79 -14.47
N ALA A 545 -5.36 -56.63 -15.39
CA ALA A 545 -6.75 -56.98 -15.72
C ALA A 545 -7.51 -56.00 -16.61
#